data_AF-A0A1C6HMB7-F1
#
_entry.id   AF-A0A1C6HMB7-F1
#
_cell.length_a   1.000
_cell.length_b   1.000
_cell.length_c   1.000
_cell.angle_alpha   90.00
_cell.angle_beta   90.00
_cell.angle_gamma   90.00
#
_symmetry.space_group_name_H-M   'P 1'
#
loop_
_entity.id
_entity.type
_entity.pdbx_description
1 polymer ?
#
loop_
_entity_poly.entity_id
_entity_poly.type
_entity_poly.pdbx_seq_one_letter_code
_entity_poly.pdbx_strand_id
1 'polypeptide(L)'
;MKKKGNMIYVGFFFVLCLIPSVGMLLPQTQGSATENRKLALWPQLRTEEGWNTDFLSEAGEYFQDHFGFRQQLVTANALINGKIFGVSTADGVIQGKNGWLYYKDSLSDYLGTEPMSERSLFNVAHTLSMMQDYTEKSGAKFLFTIAPNKNTLYGENMPYYDSMIVSEDKNMDRIEAYLEKENVNYVNLKEILESSDEVLYHERDSHWNNKGAALAGDALMTALDKEHTDYTQESYEECVDFTGDLDEMLYPLALTEEKEIYYDKADVFAYVGEVESNFDPKITTVNPGSTGSLVMYRDSFGNAILPFFANSYANAYFSRGIPYQMTDLAEHQADTVIVERAERFLPEMAENPPQMEAPQLTVGAVMEPEMEENARNTVTAEVQGDLVKVSGLMDEAILDTDSRIAIRRNGGDTFEAFPLTLGQEDGSSSDYGFLAYFATDSWMQDQEQIEVLIEKDGTWILVGTQSL
;
A
#
# COMPACT_ATOMS: atom_id res chain seq x y z
N MET A 1 -39.08 -22.24 45.17
CA MET A 1 -37.63 -22.39 44.89
C MET A 1 -37.20 -21.70 43.59
N LYS A 2 -37.94 -21.81 42.48
CA LYS A 2 -37.63 -21.11 41.20
C LYS A 2 -37.45 -19.58 41.31
N LYS A 3 -38.31 -18.86 42.05
CA LYS A 3 -38.20 -17.39 42.23
C LYS A 3 -36.91 -16.93 42.93
N LYS A 4 -36.43 -17.65 43.95
CA LYS A 4 -35.19 -17.30 44.65
C LYS A 4 -33.96 -17.59 43.77
N GLY A 5 -33.97 -18.68 43.02
CA GLY A 5 -32.93 -19.00 42.04
C GLY A 5 -32.84 -17.94 40.93
N ASN A 6 -33.98 -17.54 40.37
CA ASN A 6 -34.01 -16.49 39.34
C ASN A 6 -33.53 -15.14 39.87
N MET A 7 -33.84 -14.80 41.13
CA MET A 7 -33.41 -13.54 41.73
C MET A 7 -31.90 -13.51 42.03
N ILE A 8 -31.32 -14.66 42.40
CA ILE A 8 -29.86 -14.83 42.54
C ILE A 8 -29.19 -14.72 41.17
N TYR A 9 -29.75 -15.36 40.14
CA TYR A 9 -29.24 -15.28 38.77
C TYR A 9 -29.26 -13.84 38.22
N VAL A 10 -30.39 -13.14 38.37
CA VAL A 10 -30.53 -11.74 37.94
C VAL A 10 -29.58 -10.84 38.74
N GLY A 11 -29.47 -11.03 40.05
CA GLY A 11 -28.54 -10.27 40.88
C GLY A 11 -27.09 -10.48 40.47
N PHE A 12 -26.70 -11.73 40.19
CA PHE A 12 -25.36 -12.06 39.69
C PHE A 12 -25.08 -11.41 38.33
N PHE A 13 -26.00 -11.53 37.37
CA PHE A 13 -25.84 -10.93 36.04
C PHE A 13 -25.78 -9.41 36.12
N PHE A 14 -26.61 -8.79 36.96
CA PHE A 14 -26.59 -7.35 37.18
C PHE A 14 -25.27 -6.87 37.78
N VAL A 15 -24.73 -7.58 38.78
CA VAL A 15 -23.40 -7.29 39.33
C VAL A 15 -22.33 -7.43 38.25
N LEU A 16 -22.41 -8.47 37.42
CA LEU A 16 -21.45 -8.71 36.32
C LEU A 16 -21.49 -7.58 35.28
N CYS A 17 -22.67 -7.07 34.92
CA CYS A 17 -22.83 -5.92 34.04
C CYS A 17 -22.31 -4.60 34.65
N LEU A 18 -22.23 -4.48 35.97
CA LEU A 18 -21.71 -3.28 36.65
C LEU A 18 -20.17 -3.27 36.76
N ILE A 19 -19.50 -4.41 36.57
CA ILE A 19 -18.03 -4.52 36.69
C ILE A 19 -17.30 -3.53 35.77
N PRO A 20 -17.64 -3.38 34.47
CA PRO A 20 -16.97 -2.44 33.58
C PRO A 20 -17.15 -0.98 34.03
N SER A 21 -18.35 -0.60 34.50
CA SER A 21 -18.67 0.75 34.97
C SER A 21 -17.97 1.09 36.29
N VAL A 22 -17.86 0.13 37.22
CA VAL A 22 -17.09 0.31 38.46
C VAL A 22 -15.59 0.39 38.16
N GLY A 23 -15.12 -0.34 37.15
CA GLY A 23 -13.73 -0.29 36.68
C GLY A 23 -13.31 1.08 36.13
N MET A 24 -14.25 1.93 35.69
CA MET A 24 -13.96 3.31 35.27
C MET A 24 -13.49 4.20 36.44
N LEU A 25 -13.72 3.80 37.69
CA LEU A 25 -13.25 4.52 38.88
C LEU A 25 -11.79 4.21 39.22
N LEU A 26 -11.19 3.19 38.60
CA LEU A 26 -9.78 2.86 38.74
C LEU A 26 -8.94 3.76 37.83
N PRO A 27 -7.67 4.05 38.19
CA PRO A 27 -6.76 4.75 37.29
C PRO A 27 -6.67 3.97 35.98
N GLN A 28 -7.01 4.62 34.88
CA GLN A 28 -6.89 4.05 33.55
C GLN A 28 -5.41 3.76 33.32
N THR A 29 -5.05 2.50 33.05
CA THR A 29 -3.78 2.23 32.37
C THR A 29 -3.88 2.96 31.04
N GLN A 30 -2.95 3.89 30.77
CA GLN A 30 -2.91 4.56 29.48
C GLN A 30 -3.02 3.49 28.38
N GLY A 31 -3.88 3.73 27.40
CA GLY A 31 -4.17 2.77 26.33
C GLY A 31 -2.88 2.13 25.84
N SER A 32 -2.88 0.80 25.69
CA SER A 32 -1.69 0.15 25.16
C SER A 32 -1.36 0.76 23.80
N ALA A 33 -0.07 0.83 23.49
CA ALA A 33 0.44 1.30 22.21
C ALA A 33 -0.18 0.56 20.99
N THR A 34 -0.88 -0.55 21.21
CA THR A 34 -1.50 -1.42 20.22
C THR A 34 -2.74 -0.84 19.51
N GLU A 35 -3.52 0.07 20.12
CA GLU A 35 -4.76 0.55 19.44
C GLU A 35 -4.54 1.82 18.59
N ASN A 36 -3.36 2.47 18.65
CA ASN A 36 -2.99 3.69 17.90
C ASN A 36 -4.15 4.72 17.69
N ARG A 37 -5.07 4.80 18.65
CA ARG A 37 -6.33 5.56 18.57
C ARG A 37 -6.34 6.64 19.63
N LYS A 38 -6.76 7.83 19.22
CA LYS A 38 -7.00 8.95 20.14
C LYS A 38 -8.30 8.69 20.90
N LEU A 39 -8.20 8.49 22.20
CA LEU A 39 -9.38 8.26 23.06
C LEU A 39 -10.33 9.47 23.03
N ALA A 40 -11.62 9.19 22.91
CA ALA A 40 -12.68 10.20 22.93
C ALA A 40 -12.65 11.01 24.24
N LEU A 41 -12.76 12.33 24.16
CA LEU A 41 -12.84 13.16 25.35
C LEU A 41 -14.28 13.22 25.86
N TRP A 42 -14.46 13.54 27.15
CA TRP A 42 -15.80 13.75 27.69
C TRP A 42 -16.48 14.93 26.96
N PRO A 43 -17.70 14.74 26.41
CA PRO A 43 -18.33 15.75 25.58
C PRO A 43 -18.76 16.99 26.36
N GLN A 44 -18.74 18.13 25.70
CA GLN A 44 -19.24 19.38 26.26
C GLN A 44 -20.76 19.48 26.04
N LEU A 45 -21.51 19.88 27.07
CA LEU A 45 -22.95 20.10 26.98
C LEU A 45 -23.32 21.29 26.06
N ARG A 46 -22.39 22.22 25.86
CA ARG A 46 -22.55 23.39 24.99
C ARG A 46 -21.27 23.63 24.21
N THR A 47 -21.43 23.91 22.92
CA THR A 47 -20.36 24.37 22.01
C THR A 47 -20.47 25.88 21.82
N GLU A 48 -19.54 26.48 21.08
CA GLU A 48 -19.59 27.91 20.72
C GLU A 48 -20.86 28.26 19.91
N GLU A 49 -21.45 27.27 19.23
CA GLU A 49 -22.63 27.40 18.39
C GLU A 49 -23.96 27.14 19.13
N GLY A 50 -23.92 26.65 20.37
CA GLY A 50 -25.12 26.44 21.19
C GLY A 50 -25.14 25.13 21.97
N TRP A 51 -26.29 24.46 22.01
CA TRP A 51 -26.43 23.14 22.63
C TRP A 51 -25.80 22.08 21.74
N ASN A 52 -24.99 21.21 22.33
CA ASN A 52 -24.38 20.10 21.59
C ASN A 52 -25.44 19.05 21.25
N THR A 53 -25.77 18.91 19.97
CA THR A 53 -26.73 17.91 19.48
C THR A 53 -26.15 16.50 19.48
N ASP A 54 -24.82 16.38 19.46
CA ASP A 54 -24.09 15.13 19.35
C ASP A 54 -23.61 14.61 20.71
N PHE A 55 -23.91 15.32 21.81
CA PHE A 55 -23.49 14.98 23.17
C PHE A 55 -23.72 13.51 23.55
N LEU A 56 -24.86 12.92 23.15
CA LEU A 56 -25.15 11.52 23.47
C LEU A 56 -24.30 10.53 22.65
N SER A 57 -23.99 10.86 21.39
CA SER A 57 -23.10 10.06 20.54
C SER A 57 -21.68 10.11 21.09
N GLU A 58 -21.16 11.32 21.31
CA GLU A 58 -19.83 11.54 21.87
C GLU A 58 -19.69 10.95 23.30
N ALA A 59 -20.75 10.99 24.11
CA ALA A 59 -20.75 10.32 25.41
C ALA A 59 -20.69 8.80 25.25
N GLY A 60 -21.42 8.26 24.27
CA GLY A 60 -21.34 6.86 23.87
C GLY A 60 -19.92 6.44 23.50
N GLU A 61 -19.27 7.22 22.65
CA GLU A 61 -17.86 7.03 22.26
C GLU A 61 -16.92 7.09 23.47
N TYR A 62 -17.10 8.07 24.36
CA TYR A 62 -16.34 8.16 25.60
C TYR A 62 -16.49 6.90 26.45
N PHE A 63 -17.71 6.42 26.68
CA PHE A 63 -17.95 5.20 27.46
C PHE A 63 -17.40 3.94 26.77
N GLN A 64 -17.44 3.88 25.44
CA GLN A 64 -16.79 2.82 24.68
C GLN A 64 -15.27 2.88 24.86
N ASP A 65 -14.66 4.06 24.84
CA ASP A 65 -13.20 4.18 24.95
C ASP A 65 -12.69 3.98 26.38
N HIS A 66 -13.52 4.26 27.39
CA HIS A 66 -13.08 4.33 28.79
C HIS A 66 -13.63 3.22 29.70
N PHE A 67 -14.34 2.21 29.19
CA PHE A 67 -14.85 1.15 30.08
C PHE A 67 -13.70 0.37 30.75
N GLY A 68 -13.83 0.15 32.06
CA GLY A 68 -12.83 -0.59 32.81
C GLY A 68 -12.73 -2.03 32.32
N PHE A 69 -11.50 -2.56 32.30
CA PHE A 69 -11.18 -3.91 31.81
C PHE A 69 -11.41 -4.13 30.31
N ARG A 70 -11.36 -3.06 29.49
CA ARG A 70 -11.58 -3.15 28.04
C ARG A 70 -10.77 -4.23 27.35
N GLN A 71 -9.45 -4.16 27.49
CA GLN A 71 -8.56 -5.11 26.83
C GLN A 71 -8.82 -6.56 27.27
N GLN A 72 -9.13 -6.80 28.54
CA GLN A 72 -9.47 -8.13 29.07
C GLN A 72 -10.78 -8.65 28.48
N LEU A 73 -11.81 -7.80 28.39
CA LEU A 73 -13.11 -8.17 27.84
C LEU A 73 -13.06 -8.37 26.32
N VAL A 74 -12.35 -7.49 25.60
CA VAL A 74 -12.09 -7.63 24.16
C VAL A 74 -11.34 -8.92 23.89
N THR A 75 -10.23 -9.18 24.60
CA THR A 75 -9.44 -10.42 24.43
C THR A 75 -10.26 -11.65 24.80
N ALA A 76 -11.04 -11.63 25.89
CA ALA A 76 -11.89 -12.76 26.28
C ALA A 76 -12.98 -13.04 25.23
N ASN A 77 -13.60 -11.98 24.69
CA ASN A 77 -14.57 -12.11 23.60
C ASN A 77 -13.92 -12.66 22.33
N ALA A 78 -12.72 -12.17 21.97
CA ALA A 78 -11.95 -12.66 20.83
C ALA A 78 -11.57 -14.14 21.01
N LEU A 79 -11.11 -14.56 22.18
CA LEU A 79 -10.77 -15.97 22.46
C LEU A 79 -12.00 -16.89 22.33
N ILE A 80 -13.17 -16.45 22.80
CA ILE A 80 -14.41 -17.22 22.65
C ILE A 80 -14.78 -17.33 21.17
N ASN A 81 -14.83 -16.20 20.45
CA ASN A 81 -15.25 -16.18 19.05
C ASN A 81 -14.25 -16.87 18.12
N GLY A 82 -12.96 -16.59 18.26
CA GLY A 82 -11.91 -17.16 17.44
C GLY A 82 -11.69 -18.65 17.73
N LYS A 83 -11.53 -19.06 18.99
CA LYS A 83 -11.19 -20.46 19.32
C LYS A 83 -12.39 -21.40 19.35
N ILE A 84 -13.59 -20.91 19.68
CA ILE A 84 -14.80 -21.77 19.75
C ILE A 84 -15.62 -21.69 18.47
N PHE A 85 -15.85 -20.49 17.95
CA PHE A 85 -16.72 -20.27 16.80
C PHE A 85 -15.97 -20.11 15.48
N GLY A 86 -14.65 -19.91 15.50
CA GLY A 86 -13.84 -19.70 14.31
C GLY A 86 -14.17 -18.39 13.59
N VAL A 87 -14.59 -17.36 14.33
CA VAL A 87 -14.95 -16.03 13.76
C VAL A 87 -14.12 -14.94 14.41
N SER A 88 -13.73 -13.94 13.63
CA SER A 88 -13.00 -12.77 14.12
C SER A 88 -13.92 -11.79 14.84
N THR A 89 -13.38 -11.10 15.83
CA THR A 89 -14.02 -9.96 16.50
C THR A 89 -13.32 -8.63 16.23
N ALA A 90 -12.25 -8.64 15.45
CA ALA A 90 -11.52 -7.46 15.02
C ALA A 90 -11.82 -7.22 13.53
N ASP A 91 -12.25 -6.01 13.20
CA ASP A 91 -12.72 -5.67 11.85
C ASP A 91 -11.62 -5.87 10.78
N GLY A 92 -10.35 -5.61 11.13
CA GLY A 92 -9.20 -5.76 10.25
C GLY A 92 -8.62 -7.17 10.12
N VAL A 93 -9.15 -8.16 10.84
CA VAL A 93 -8.59 -9.52 10.88
C VAL A 93 -9.64 -10.56 10.51
N ILE A 94 -9.27 -11.54 9.69
CA ILE A 94 -10.06 -12.74 9.40
C ILE A 94 -9.48 -13.91 10.19
N GLN A 95 -10.33 -14.59 10.95
CA GLN A 95 -9.97 -15.85 11.61
C GLN A 95 -10.06 -16.99 10.59
N GLY A 96 -8.90 -17.52 10.18
CA GLY A 96 -8.79 -18.70 9.33
C GLY A 96 -8.87 -20.02 10.10
N LYS A 97 -8.71 -21.12 9.35
CA LYS A 97 -8.57 -22.48 9.86
C LYS A 97 -7.16 -22.69 10.41
N ASN A 98 -6.99 -23.74 11.22
CA ASN A 98 -5.68 -24.21 11.68
C ASN A 98 -4.83 -23.16 12.42
N GLY A 99 -5.43 -22.09 12.94
CA GLY A 99 -4.71 -21.02 13.64
C GLY A 99 -4.27 -19.85 12.75
N TRP A 100 -4.48 -19.94 11.43
CA TRP A 100 -4.14 -18.87 10.49
C TRP A 100 -5.03 -17.64 10.69
N LEU A 101 -4.42 -16.46 10.60
CA LEU A 101 -5.10 -15.17 10.56
C LEU A 101 -4.84 -14.51 9.20
N TYR A 102 -5.77 -13.70 8.69
CA TYR A 102 -5.55 -12.95 7.45
C TYR A 102 -5.95 -11.49 7.60
N TYR A 103 -5.30 -10.62 6.84
CA TYR A 103 -5.62 -9.21 6.82
C TYR A 103 -6.89 -8.96 6.01
N LYS A 104 -7.89 -8.27 6.58
CA LYS A 104 -9.20 -8.12 5.96
C LYS A 104 -9.15 -7.39 4.62
N ASP A 105 -8.27 -6.41 4.47
CA ASP A 105 -8.18 -5.61 3.23
C ASP A 105 -7.67 -6.41 2.02
N SER A 106 -7.03 -7.57 2.25
CA SER A 106 -6.65 -8.48 1.15
C SER A 106 -7.80 -9.38 0.66
N LEU A 107 -8.99 -9.26 1.26
CA LEU A 107 -10.09 -10.18 0.97
C LEU A 107 -10.72 -9.94 -0.40
N SER A 108 -10.84 -8.69 -0.83
CA SER A 108 -11.43 -8.35 -2.13
C SER A 108 -10.60 -8.91 -3.29
N ASP A 109 -9.27 -8.87 -3.18
CA ASP A 109 -8.35 -9.51 -4.12
C ASP A 109 -8.58 -11.02 -4.14
N TYR A 110 -8.53 -11.67 -2.97
CA TYR A 110 -8.71 -13.12 -2.87
C TYR A 110 -10.07 -13.61 -3.35
N LEU A 111 -11.16 -12.88 -3.10
CA LEU A 111 -12.49 -13.25 -3.61
C LEU A 111 -12.70 -12.81 -5.06
N GLY A 112 -11.98 -11.79 -5.55
CA GLY A 112 -12.15 -11.23 -6.88
C GLY A 112 -13.45 -10.43 -7.00
N THR A 113 -13.80 -9.70 -5.94
CA THR A 113 -15.06 -8.93 -5.86
C THR A 113 -14.94 -7.51 -6.40
N GLU A 114 -13.72 -6.96 -6.42
CA GLU A 114 -13.43 -5.59 -6.84
C GLU A 114 -12.26 -5.57 -7.85
N PRO A 115 -12.41 -6.22 -9.02
CA PRO A 115 -11.36 -6.23 -10.03
C PRO A 115 -11.14 -4.82 -10.57
N MET A 116 -9.87 -4.45 -10.79
CA MET A 116 -9.49 -3.22 -11.47
C MET A 116 -10.00 -3.23 -12.92
N SER A 117 -10.32 -2.07 -13.47
CA SER A 117 -10.62 -1.95 -14.89
C SER A 117 -9.36 -2.21 -15.73
N GLU A 118 -9.54 -2.57 -17.00
CA GLU A 118 -8.43 -2.68 -17.96
C GLU A 118 -7.64 -1.37 -18.07
N ARG A 119 -8.32 -0.22 -17.99
CA ARG A 119 -7.69 1.11 -18.02
C ARG A 119 -6.85 1.33 -16.76
N SER A 120 -7.35 0.96 -15.59
CA SER A 120 -6.61 1.09 -14.33
C SER A 120 -5.35 0.21 -14.32
N LEU A 121 -5.41 -1.01 -14.86
CA LEU A 121 -4.22 -1.87 -15.04
C LEU A 121 -3.20 -1.24 -15.99
N PHE A 122 -3.66 -0.66 -17.11
CA PHE A 122 -2.81 0.13 -18.00
C PHE A 122 -2.19 1.34 -17.27
N ASN A 123 -2.96 2.06 -16.45
CA ASN A 123 -2.46 3.22 -15.71
C ASN A 123 -1.25 2.85 -14.83
N VAL A 124 -1.32 1.71 -14.13
CA VAL A 124 -0.20 1.20 -13.31
C VAL A 124 1.00 0.84 -14.19
N ALA A 125 0.80 -0.01 -15.20
CA ALA A 125 1.89 -0.50 -16.04
C ALA A 125 2.59 0.62 -16.82
N HIS A 126 1.81 1.55 -17.38
CA HIS A 126 2.35 2.68 -18.14
C HIS A 126 3.10 3.65 -17.22
N THR A 127 2.59 3.92 -16.02
CA THR A 127 3.29 4.71 -15.02
C THR A 127 4.63 4.09 -14.62
N LEU A 128 4.67 2.77 -14.40
CA LEU A 128 5.92 2.05 -14.12
C LEU A 128 6.90 2.09 -15.31
N SER A 129 6.39 2.01 -16.54
CA SER A 129 7.21 2.16 -17.75
C SER A 129 7.85 3.56 -17.82
N MET A 130 7.10 4.61 -17.52
CA MET A 130 7.64 5.98 -17.43
C MET A 130 8.70 6.13 -16.32
N MET A 131 8.51 5.48 -15.16
CA MET A 131 9.52 5.43 -14.08
C MET A 131 10.79 4.69 -14.50
N GLN A 132 10.64 3.56 -15.18
CA GLN A 132 11.76 2.79 -15.75
C GLN A 132 12.53 3.64 -16.74
N ASP A 133 11.84 4.28 -17.68
CA ASP A 133 12.43 5.16 -18.68
C ASP A 133 13.27 6.28 -18.05
N TYR A 134 12.75 6.92 -17.00
CA TYR A 134 13.46 7.96 -16.24
C TYR A 134 14.75 7.42 -15.58
N THR A 135 14.63 6.24 -14.97
CA THR A 135 15.71 5.57 -14.26
C THR A 135 16.82 5.15 -15.22
N GLU A 136 16.47 4.51 -16.33
CA GLU A 136 17.42 4.01 -17.33
C GLU A 136 18.11 5.13 -18.11
N LYS A 137 17.39 6.23 -18.42
CA LYS A 137 18.00 7.45 -19.00
C LYS A 137 19.04 8.08 -18.07
N SER A 138 18.93 7.85 -16.76
CA SER A 138 19.91 8.27 -15.75
C SER A 138 21.08 7.28 -15.59
N GLY A 139 21.07 6.16 -16.32
CA GLY A 139 22.10 5.13 -16.28
C GLY A 139 21.95 4.12 -15.15
N ALA A 140 20.79 4.08 -14.49
CA ALA A 140 20.45 3.14 -13.42
C ALA A 140 19.55 2.00 -13.92
N LYS A 141 19.51 0.89 -13.17
CA LYS A 141 18.59 -0.23 -13.42
C LYS A 141 17.27 0.00 -12.70
N PHE A 142 16.16 -0.39 -13.31
CA PHE A 142 14.83 -0.36 -12.68
C PHE A 142 14.28 -1.79 -12.56
N LEU A 143 13.62 -2.09 -11.44
CA LEU A 143 12.88 -3.33 -11.26
C LEU A 143 11.59 -3.09 -10.47
N PHE A 144 10.49 -3.68 -10.94
CA PHE A 144 9.22 -3.73 -10.22
C PHE A 144 8.93 -5.15 -9.73
N THR A 145 8.25 -5.27 -8.59
CA THR A 145 7.76 -6.54 -8.06
C THR A 145 6.51 -6.35 -7.22
N ILE A 146 5.68 -7.40 -7.18
CA ILE A 146 4.47 -7.46 -6.36
C ILE A 146 4.65 -8.54 -5.30
N ALA A 147 4.49 -8.19 -4.03
CA ALA A 147 4.42 -9.19 -2.95
C ALA A 147 3.00 -9.79 -2.90
N PRO A 148 2.82 -11.11 -3.11
CA PRO A 148 1.48 -11.71 -3.08
C PRO A 148 0.85 -11.56 -1.70
N ASN A 149 -0.48 -11.39 -1.64
CA ASN A 149 -1.17 -11.46 -0.37
C ASN A 149 -1.10 -12.89 0.21
N LYS A 150 -1.14 -13.02 1.54
CA LYS A 150 -1.04 -14.33 2.19
C LYS A 150 -2.15 -15.30 1.79
N ASN A 151 -3.36 -14.80 1.54
CA ASN A 151 -4.51 -15.59 1.07
C ASN A 151 -4.40 -16.00 -0.41
N THR A 152 -3.55 -15.37 -1.20
CA THR A 152 -3.21 -15.82 -2.57
C THR A 152 -2.41 -17.13 -2.51
N LEU A 153 -1.42 -17.22 -1.62
CA LEU A 153 -0.58 -18.42 -1.48
C LEU A 153 -1.18 -19.51 -0.59
N TYR A 154 -1.86 -19.12 0.50
CA TYR A 154 -2.35 -20.03 1.53
C TYR A 154 -3.87 -19.98 1.67
N GLY A 155 -4.59 -19.82 0.55
CA GLY A 155 -6.06 -19.68 0.51
C GLY A 155 -6.83 -20.87 1.11
N GLU A 156 -6.24 -22.06 1.17
CA GLU A 156 -6.84 -23.26 1.75
C GLU A 156 -7.18 -23.13 3.25
N ASN A 157 -6.45 -22.26 3.98
CA ASN A 157 -6.74 -21.97 5.38
C ASN A 157 -7.75 -20.83 5.57
N MET A 158 -8.31 -20.24 4.50
CA MET A 158 -9.43 -19.28 4.60
C MET A 158 -10.70 -19.94 5.16
N PRO A 159 -11.51 -19.22 5.98
CA PRO A 159 -12.70 -19.78 6.59
C PRO A 159 -13.84 -19.97 5.58
N TYR A 160 -14.80 -20.86 5.88
CA TYR A 160 -15.87 -21.24 4.96
C TYR A 160 -16.81 -20.08 4.55
N TYR A 161 -16.89 -19.02 5.37
CA TYR A 161 -17.77 -17.88 5.13
C TYR A 161 -17.14 -16.81 4.22
N ASP A 162 -15.81 -16.83 4.08
CA ASP A 162 -15.03 -15.95 3.19
C ASP A 162 -14.28 -16.83 2.15
N SER A 163 -14.96 -17.83 1.58
CA SER A 163 -14.37 -18.78 0.61
C SER A 163 -15.07 -18.81 -0.75
N MET A 164 -16.03 -17.91 -1.00
CA MET A 164 -16.76 -17.86 -2.26
C MET A 164 -16.00 -17.00 -3.27
N ILE A 165 -15.16 -17.64 -4.08
CA ILE A 165 -14.47 -16.98 -5.18
C ILE A 165 -15.49 -16.52 -6.22
N VAL A 166 -15.51 -15.21 -6.47
CA VAL A 166 -16.39 -14.55 -7.46
C VAL A 166 -15.73 -14.56 -8.84
N SER A 167 -14.42 -14.30 -8.89
CA SER A 167 -13.61 -14.36 -10.11
C SER A 167 -12.25 -14.95 -9.79
N GLU A 168 -11.77 -15.87 -10.63
CA GLU A 168 -10.38 -16.38 -10.60
C GLU A 168 -9.43 -15.44 -11.36
N ASP A 169 -9.96 -14.48 -12.11
CA ASP A 169 -9.19 -13.51 -12.87
C ASP A 169 -8.79 -12.33 -11.96
N LYS A 170 -7.68 -12.50 -11.23
CA LYS A 170 -7.20 -11.57 -10.19
C LYS A 170 -6.35 -10.45 -10.77
N ASN A 171 -6.33 -9.30 -10.10
CA ASN A 171 -5.51 -8.15 -10.53
C ASN A 171 -4.01 -8.49 -10.61
N MET A 172 -3.50 -9.30 -9.68
CA MET A 172 -2.10 -9.75 -9.67
C MET A 172 -1.72 -10.55 -10.93
N ASP A 173 -2.64 -11.35 -11.47
CA ASP A 173 -2.40 -12.12 -12.69
C ASP A 173 -2.66 -11.27 -13.94
N ARG A 174 -3.74 -10.47 -13.93
CA ARG A 174 -4.14 -9.63 -15.07
C ARG A 174 -3.12 -8.55 -15.41
N ILE A 175 -2.43 -8.01 -14.41
CA ILE A 175 -1.45 -6.93 -14.63
C ILE A 175 -0.22 -7.41 -15.43
N GLU A 176 0.12 -8.70 -15.41
CA GLU A 176 1.32 -9.22 -16.08
C GLU A 176 1.33 -8.94 -17.58
N ALA A 177 0.18 -9.10 -18.25
CA ALA A 177 0.05 -8.81 -19.68
C ALA A 177 0.27 -7.33 -20.01
N TYR A 178 -0.09 -6.43 -19.09
CA TYR A 178 0.14 -4.99 -19.23
C TYR A 178 1.60 -4.63 -18.98
N LEU A 179 2.23 -5.22 -17.95
CA LEU A 179 3.66 -5.04 -17.67
C LEU A 179 4.51 -5.52 -18.84
N GLU A 180 4.20 -6.68 -19.43
CA GLU A 180 4.89 -7.20 -20.61
C GLU A 180 4.71 -6.27 -21.82
N LYS A 181 3.47 -5.82 -22.10
CA LYS A 181 3.17 -4.91 -23.21
C LYS A 181 3.94 -3.59 -23.10
N GLU A 182 4.01 -3.03 -21.89
CA GLU A 182 4.71 -1.79 -21.58
C GLU A 182 6.23 -1.98 -21.36
N ASN A 183 6.74 -3.21 -21.51
CA ASN A 183 8.13 -3.62 -21.32
C ASN A 183 8.70 -3.25 -19.94
N VAL A 184 7.90 -3.36 -18.88
CA VAL A 184 8.34 -3.11 -17.51
C VAL A 184 9.18 -4.29 -17.03
N ASN A 185 10.38 -4.01 -16.50
CA ASN A 185 11.23 -4.99 -15.84
C ASN A 185 10.52 -5.47 -14.57
N TYR A 186 10.04 -6.71 -14.58
CA TYR A 186 9.21 -7.28 -13.53
C TYR A 186 9.73 -8.66 -13.09
N VAL A 187 9.71 -8.91 -11.77
CA VAL A 187 9.93 -10.24 -11.18
C VAL A 187 8.63 -10.74 -10.57
N ASN A 188 8.18 -11.91 -11.02
CA ASN A 188 6.97 -12.55 -10.53
C ASN A 188 7.24 -13.33 -9.22
N LEU A 189 7.09 -12.65 -8.07
CA LEU A 189 7.25 -13.31 -6.78
C LEU A 189 6.15 -14.33 -6.48
N LYS A 190 4.96 -14.23 -7.06
CA LYS A 190 3.92 -15.26 -6.86
C LYS A 190 4.40 -16.61 -7.36
N GLU A 191 4.86 -16.69 -8.61
CA GLU A 191 5.36 -17.95 -9.18
C GLU A 191 6.53 -18.52 -8.36
N ILE A 192 7.45 -17.66 -7.94
CA ILE A 192 8.62 -18.06 -7.14
C ILE A 192 8.19 -18.62 -5.78
N LEU A 193 7.33 -17.91 -5.05
CA LEU A 193 6.91 -18.30 -3.70
C LEU A 193 5.98 -19.52 -3.73
N GLU A 194 5.08 -19.63 -4.72
CA GLU A 194 4.21 -20.80 -4.93
C GLU A 194 4.99 -22.08 -5.26
N SER A 195 6.17 -21.95 -5.88
CA SER A 195 7.01 -23.10 -6.24
C SER A 195 7.73 -23.73 -5.04
N SER A 196 7.70 -23.09 -3.87
CA SER A 196 8.34 -23.57 -2.64
C SER A 196 7.44 -24.52 -1.87
N ASP A 197 8.00 -25.64 -1.40
CA ASP A 197 7.32 -26.57 -0.49
C ASP A 197 7.35 -26.06 0.98
N GLU A 198 8.02 -24.95 1.27
CA GLU A 198 8.14 -24.38 2.62
C GLU A 198 7.01 -23.38 2.92
N VAL A 199 6.75 -23.18 4.22
CA VAL A 199 5.87 -22.10 4.69
C VAL A 199 6.67 -20.80 4.73
N LEU A 200 6.31 -19.86 3.87
CA LEU A 200 7.03 -18.60 3.63
C LEU A 200 6.35 -17.39 4.28
N TYR A 201 5.21 -17.61 4.93
CA TYR A 201 4.46 -16.58 5.65
C TYR A 201 4.21 -16.99 7.09
N HIS A 202 4.16 -15.99 7.94
CA HIS A 202 3.71 -16.15 9.31
C HIS A 202 2.23 -16.55 9.35
N GLU A 203 1.88 -17.44 10.28
CA GLU A 203 0.49 -17.91 10.39
C GLU A 203 -0.40 -16.81 10.95
N ARG A 204 0.13 -15.98 11.87
CA ARG A 204 -0.63 -14.99 12.64
C ARG A 204 -0.19 -13.54 12.38
N ASP A 205 0.63 -13.31 11.35
CA ASP A 205 1.02 -11.98 10.85
C ASP A 205 0.58 -11.81 9.39
N SER A 206 0.46 -10.58 8.90
CA SER A 206 0.07 -10.28 7.53
C SER A 206 1.18 -10.47 6.48
N HIS A 207 2.44 -10.62 6.90
CA HIS A 207 3.63 -10.62 6.05
C HIS A 207 4.24 -12.02 5.85
N TRP A 208 5.21 -12.10 4.91
CA TRP A 208 6.13 -13.22 4.84
C TRP A 208 6.97 -13.35 6.11
N ASN A 209 7.52 -14.54 6.35
CA ASN A 209 8.57 -14.74 7.35
C ASN A 209 9.96 -14.49 6.74
N ASN A 210 11.02 -14.61 7.54
CA ASN A 210 12.39 -14.38 7.06
C ASN A 210 12.84 -15.34 5.93
N LYS A 211 12.20 -16.51 5.77
CA LYS A 211 12.43 -17.39 4.61
C LYS A 211 11.83 -16.81 3.34
N GLY A 212 10.57 -16.39 3.40
CA GLY A 212 9.90 -15.74 2.26
C GLY A 212 10.61 -14.46 1.84
N ALA A 213 11.02 -13.65 2.82
CA ALA A 213 11.79 -12.44 2.58
C ALA A 213 13.16 -12.72 1.94
N ALA A 214 13.87 -13.75 2.40
CA ALA A 214 15.15 -14.15 1.83
C ALA A 214 15.01 -14.63 0.37
N LEU A 215 14.01 -15.47 0.10
CA LEU A 215 13.75 -15.99 -1.25
C LEU A 215 13.35 -14.86 -2.21
N ALA A 216 12.52 -13.92 -1.76
CA ALA A 216 12.17 -12.73 -2.54
C ALA A 216 13.41 -11.85 -2.79
N GLY A 217 14.22 -11.57 -1.76
CA GLY A 217 15.44 -10.78 -1.90
C GLY A 217 16.44 -11.38 -2.87
N ASP A 218 16.67 -12.70 -2.80
CA ASP A 218 17.53 -13.46 -3.71
C ASP A 218 17.06 -13.35 -5.17
N ALA A 219 15.77 -13.56 -5.42
CA ALA A 219 15.19 -13.45 -6.75
C ALA A 219 15.36 -12.05 -7.36
N LEU A 220 15.08 -11.00 -6.58
CA LEU A 220 15.19 -9.62 -7.04
C LEU A 220 16.65 -9.23 -7.34
N MET A 221 17.59 -9.57 -6.44
CA MET A 221 19.00 -9.27 -6.64
C MET A 221 19.62 -10.10 -7.78
N THR A 222 19.19 -11.35 -7.95
CA THR A 222 19.57 -12.19 -9.10
C THR A 222 19.08 -11.58 -10.42
N ALA A 223 17.83 -11.13 -10.49
CA ALA A 223 17.28 -10.49 -11.68
C ALA A 223 18.03 -9.19 -12.06
N LEU A 224 18.55 -8.48 -11.05
CA LEU A 224 19.35 -7.27 -11.22
C LEU A 224 20.83 -7.53 -11.54
N ASP A 225 21.28 -8.79 -11.59
CA ASP A 225 22.70 -9.15 -11.70
C ASP A 225 23.55 -8.49 -10.60
N LYS A 226 23.00 -8.45 -9.38
CA LYS A 226 23.64 -7.89 -8.21
C LYS A 226 24.34 -9.00 -7.44
N GLU A 227 25.64 -8.88 -7.18
CA GLU A 227 26.33 -9.81 -6.27
C GLU A 227 25.72 -9.70 -4.86
N HIS A 228 25.25 -10.83 -4.33
CA HIS A 228 24.59 -10.94 -3.03
C HIS A 228 24.84 -12.32 -2.43
N THR A 229 24.50 -12.46 -1.15
CA THR A 229 24.49 -13.76 -0.48
C THR A 229 23.17 -14.46 -0.78
N ASP A 230 23.25 -15.72 -1.23
CA ASP A 230 22.10 -16.62 -1.29
C ASP A 230 21.81 -17.15 0.11
N TYR A 231 20.85 -16.51 0.79
CA TYR A 231 20.44 -16.89 2.14
C TYR A 231 19.68 -18.22 2.19
N THR A 232 19.18 -18.72 1.06
CA THR A 232 18.50 -20.04 1.03
C THR A 232 19.46 -21.20 1.33
N GLN A 233 20.77 -20.96 1.22
CA GLN A 233 21.83 -21.93 1.51
C GLN A 233 22.55 -21.67 2.85
N GLU A 234 22.21 -20.59 3.55
CA GLU A 234 22.83 -20.24 4.83
C GLU A 234 22.19 -21.03 6.00
N SER A 235 22.97 -21.28 7.05
CA SER A 235 22.42 -21.87 8.27
C SER A 235 21.61 -20.85 9.06
N TYR A 236 20.65 -21.33 9.83
CA TYR A 236 19.78 -20.50 10.65
C TYR A 236 19.39 -21.22 11.95
N GLU A 237 19.03 -20.42 12.95
CA GLU A 237 18.35 -20.86 14.16
C GLU A 237 16.85 -20.59 14.05
N GLU A 238 16.02 -21.49 14.60
CA GLU A 238 14.57 -21.31 14.71
C GLU A 238 14.22 -20.98 16.16
N CYS A 239 13.55 -19.85 16.37
CA CYS A 239 13.07 -19.41 17.69
C CYS A 239 11.55 -19.25 17.67
N VAL A 240 10.92 -19.45 18.83
CA VAL A 240 9.50 -19.16 19.05
C VAL A 240 9.43 -17.89 19.88
N ASP A 241 9.54 -16.74 19.21
CA ASP A 241 9.62 -15.42 19.85
C ASP A 241 9.01 -14.29 19.00
N PHE A 242 8.54 -14.60 17.79
CA PHE A 242 7.91 -13.61 16.93
C PHE A 242 6.42 -13.47 17.27
N THR A 243 5.94 -12.23 17.34
CA THR A 243 4.52 -11.93 17.53
C THR A 243 3.99 -11.17 16.32
N GLY A 244 2.97 -11.73 15.68
CA GLY A 244 2.40 -11.17 14.46
C GLY A 244 1.42 -10.02 14.68
N ASP A 245 1.37 -9.10 13.72
CA ASP A 245 0.50 -7.91 13.73
C ASP A 245 -1.00 -8.26 13.84
N LEU A 246 -1.47 -9.27 13.11
CA LEU A 246 -2.88 -9.70 13.17
C LEU A 246 -3.21 -10.34 14.51
N ASP A 247 -2.23 -10.99 15.16
CA ASP A 247 -2.39 -11.53 16.50
C ASP A 247 -2.49 -10.42 17.54
N GLU A 248 -1.66 -9.38 17.44
CA GLU A 248 -1.74 -8.20 18.29
C GLU A 248 -3.09 -7.48 18.15
N MET A 249 -3.58 -7.36 16.91
CA MET A 249 -4.88 -6.75 16.62
C MET A 249 -6.05 -7.58 17.19
N LEU A 250 -5.98 -8.91 17.14
CA LEU A 250 -7.09 -9.78 17.53
C LEU A 250 -7.05 -10.21 19.00
N TYR A 251 -5.87 -10.43 19.57
CA TYR A 251 -5.64 -11.00 20.90
C TYR A 251 -4.64 -10.17 21.75
N PRO A 252 -4.88 -8.87 21.98
CA PRO A 252 -3.88 -7.95 22.55
C PRO A 252 -3.35 -8.32 23.95
N LEU A 253 -4.06 -9.14 24.73
CA LEU A 253 -3.59 -9.66 26.04
C LEU A 253 -3.34 -11.18 26.05
N ALA A 254 -3.43 -11.84 24.91
CA ALA A 254 -3.28 -13.30 24.78
C ALA A 254 -2.49 -13.65 23.51
N LEU A 255 -1.40 -12.92 23.30
CA LEU A 255 -0.48 -13.10 22.19
C LEU A 255 0.06 -14.53 22.16
N THR A 256 0.23 -15.05 20.96
CA THR A 256 0.79 -16.37 20.69
C THR A 256 2.04 -16.18 19.86
N GLU A 257 3.20 -16.39 20.49
CA GLU A 257 4.48 -16.39 19.79
C GLU A 257 4.48 -17.49 18.72
N GLU A 258 4.93 -17.15 17.53
CA GLU A 258 5.13 -18.06 16.42
C GLU A 258 6.62 -18.23 16.10
N LYS A 259 6.89 -19.23 15.25
CA LYS A 259 8.24 -19.56 14.84
C LYS A 259 8.74 -18.50 13.87
N GLU A 260 9.98 -18.09 14.06
CA GLU A 260 10.76 -17.32 13.10
C GLU A 260 12.17 -17.91 13.00
N ILE A 261 12.79 -17.70 11.84
CA ILE A 261 14.18 -18.06 11.60
C ILE A 261 15.09 -16.83 11.65
N TYR A 262 16.31 -17.06 12.12
CA TYR A 262 17.36 -16.05 12.16
C TYR A 262 18.60 -16.67 11.53
N TYR A 263 19.06 -16.11 10.41
CA TYR A 263 20.23 -16.62 9.72
C TYR A 263 21.50 -16.40 10.55
N ASP A 264 22.39 -17.40 10.55
CA ASP A 264 23.68 -17.39 11.27
C ASP A 264 24.74 -16.52 10.55
N LYS A 265 24.30 -15.41 9.97
CA LYS A 265 25.13 -14.46 9.26
C LYS A 265 24.90 -13.09 9.85
N ALA A 266 25.97 -12.50 10.38
CA ALA A 266 25.89 -11.17 10.92
C ALA A 266 25.66 -10.14 9.80
N ASP A 267 24.76 -9.20 10.05
CA ASP A 267 24.61 -8.01 9.22
C ASP A 267 25.92 -7.21 9.19
N VAL A 268 26.33 -6.79 8.00
CA VAL A 268 27.57 -6.04 7.72
C VAL A 268 27.29 -4.63 7.22
N PHE A 269 26.15 -4.05 7.61
CA PHE A 269 25.78 -2.67 7.32
C PHE A 269 25.56 -1.86 8.60
N ALA A 270 25.45 -0.55 8.46
CA ALA A 270 25.05 0.37 9.53
C ALA A 270 23.94 1.31 9.04
N TYR A 271 23.03 1.67 9.93
CA TYR A 271 22.05 2.73 9.68
C TYR A 271 22.71 4.11 9.71
N VAL A 272 22.23 5.02 8.86
CA VAL A 272 22.63 6.42 8.82
C VAL A 272 21.58 7.26 9.52
N GLY A 273 21.98 7.99 10.57
CA GLY A 273 21.08 8.81 11.38
C GLY A 273 20.43 8.03 12.52
N GLU A 274 19.34 8.58 13.05
CA GLU A 274 18.50 7.91 14.05
C GLU A 274 17.44 7.08 13.33
N VAL A 275 17.63 5.76 13.31
CA VAL A 275 16.64 4.78 12.86
C VAL A 275 16.22 3.98 14.09
N GLU A 276 14.96 4.10 14.48
CA GLU A 276 14.41 3.39 15.64
C GLU A 276 14.02 1.96 15.27
N SER A 277 13.54 1.79 14.04
CA SER A 277 12.95 0.54 13.60
C SER A 277 13.06 0.35 12.08
N ASN A 278 13.06 -0.90 11.62
CA ASN A 278 12.90 -1.21 10.19
C ASN A 278 11.54 -0.75 9.62
N PHE A 279 10.60 -0.37 10.49
CA PHE A 279 9.30 0.18 10.12
C PHE A 279 9.32 1.69 9.83
N ASP A 280 10.44 2.38 10.09
CA ASP A 280 10.58 3.80 9.87
C ASP A 280 10.29 4.17 8.41
N PRO A 281 9.61 5.31 8.15
CA PRO A 281 9.13 5.65 6.81
C PRO A 281 10.25 5.90 5.80
N LYS A 282 11.43 6.29 6.28
CA LYS A 282 12.65 6.49 5.48
C LYS A 282 13.83 5.90 6.23
N ILE A 283 14.62 5.09 5.54
CA ILE A 283 15.80 4.43 6.12
C ILE A 283 16.96 4.57 5.14
N THR A 284 18.13 4.90 5.66
CA THR A 284 19.38 4.86 4.89
C THR A 284 20.37 3.94 5.57
N THR A 285 21.00 3.06 4.80
CA THR A 285 22.06 2.17 5.28
C THR A 285 23.33 2.35 4.46
N VAL A 286 24.47 2.02 5.09
CA VAL A 286 25.79 2.00 4.47
C VAL A 286 26.49 0.68 4.77
N ASN A 287 27.12 0.11 3.74
CA ASN A 287 28.00 -1.06 3.85
C ASN A 287 29.32 -0.80 3.11
N PRO A 288 30.40 -0.45 3.84
CA PRO A 288 31.71 -0.20 3.23
C PRO A 288 32.35 -1.40 2.51
N GLY A 289 31.85 -2.62 2.77
CA GLY A 289 32.32 -3.86 2.16
C GLY A 289 31.65 -4.20 0.83
N SER A 290 30.62 -3.45 0.43
CA SER A 290 29.90 -3.69 -0.83
C SER A 290 30.08 -2.55 -1.84
N THR A 291 29.42 -2.68 -2.99
CA THR A 291 29.37 -1.69 -4.08
C THR A 291 27.93 -1.38 -4.48
N GLY A 292 27.75 -0.30 -5.23
CA GLY A 292 26.46 0.13 -5.77
C GLY A 292 25.58 0.90 -4.80
N SER A 293 24.56 1.58 -5.34
CA SER A 293 23.66 2.44 -4.58
C SER A 293 22.20 2.19 -4.95
N LEU A 294 21.37 1.88 -3.97
CA LEU A 294 19.96 1.49 -4.14
C LEU A 294 19.02 2.59 -3.66
N VAL A 295 17.97 2.85 -4.44
CA VAL A 295 16.71 3.43 -3.96
C VAL A 295 15.62 2.36 -4.06
N MET A 296 14.96 2.05 -2.94
CA MET A 296 13.87 1.09 -2.89
C MET A 296 12.60 1.74 -2.33
N TYR A 297 11.58 1.87 -3.17
CA TYR A 297 10.23 2.17 -2.74
C TYR A 297 9.56 0.87 -2.32
N ARG A 298 9.01 0.85 -1.11
CA ARG A 298 8.50 -0.38 -0.50
C ARG A 298 7.26 -0.13 0.35
N ASP A 299 6.60 -1.20 0.77
CA ASP A 299 5.66 -1.14 1.89
C ASP A 299 6.19 -1.87 3.14
N SER A 300 5.29 -2.36 3.98
CA SER A 300 5.65 -3.11 5.19
C SER A 300 6.22 -4.50 4.89
N PHE A 301 5.94 -5.11 3.73
CA PHE A 301 6.59 -6.33 3.25
C PHE A 301 8.11 -6.13 3.14
N GLY A 302 8.54 -5.03 2.53
CA GLY A 302 9.95 -4.68 2.44
C GLY A 302 10.66 -4.47 3.79
N ASN A 303 9.98 -4.42 4.94
CA ASN A 303 10.63 -4.38 6.27
C ASN A 303 11.55 -5.59 6.48
N ALA A 304 11.11 -6.79 6.08
CA ALA A 304 11.87 -8.02 6.29
C ALA A 304 12.93 -8.26 5.20
N ILE A 305 12.77 -7.71 3.99
CA ILE A 305 13.80 -7.83 2.94
C ILE A 305 14.92 -6.82 3.11
N LEU A 306 14.66 -5.68 3.76
CA LEU A 306 15.60 -4.57 3.93
C LEU A 306 17.02 -5.01 4.33
N PRO A 307 17.22 -5.89 5.34
CA PRO A 307 18.56 -6.32 5.74
C PRO A 307 19.34 -7.01 4.62
N PHE A 308 18.69 -7.81 3.76
CA PHE A 308 19.35 -8.52 2.65
C PHE A 308 19.89 -7.54 1.61
N PHE A 309 19.12 -6.49 1.29
CA PHE A 309 19.57 -5.41 0.40
C PHE A 309 20.65 -4.54 1.06
N ALA A 310 20.49 -4.19 2.34
CA ALA A 310 21.47 -3.39 3.07
C ALA A 310 22.83 -4.10 3.19
N ASN A 311 22.83 -5.43 3.31
CA ASN A 311 24.05 -6.24 3.25
C ASN A 311 24.67 -6.28 1.85
N SER A 312 23.88 -6.09 0.79
CA SER A 312 24.34 -6.26 -0.59
C SER A 312 24.68 -4.95 -1.29
N TYR A 313 24.23 -3.80 -0.83
CA TYR A 313 24.51 -2.49 -1.44
C TYR A 313 25.42 -1.62 -0.58
N ALA A 314 26.32 -0.83 -1.21
CA ALA A 314 27.20 0.07 -0.46
C ALA A 314 26.44 1.21 0.21
N ASN A 315 25.42 1.73 -0.47
CA ASN A 315 24.44 2.66 0.07
C ASN A 315 23.05 2.16 -0.32
N ALA A 316 22.10 2.17 0.61
CA ALA A 316 20.71 1.85 0.28
C ALA A 316 19.78 2.82 0.99
N TYR A 317 18.87 3.42 0.22
CA TYR A 317 17.79 4.26 0.70
C TYR A 317 16.46 3.53 0.48
N PHE A 318 15.67 3.43 1.54
CA PHE A 318 14.36 2.79 1.54
C PHE A 318 13.31 3.83 1.91
N SER A 319 12.22 3.89 1.15
CA SER A 319 11.12 4.82 1.37
C SER A 319 9.77 4.11 1.31
N ARG A 320 8.91 4.40 2.27
CA ARG A 320 7.48 4.03 2.27
C ARG A 320 6.58 5.18 1.80
N GLY A 321 7.19 6.28 1.35
CA GLY A 321 6.46 7.49 0.96
C GLY A 321 5.73 7.32 -0.36
N ILE A 322 4.47 7.77 -0.39
CA ILE A 322 3.64 7.89 -1.58
C ILE A 322 3.20 9.37 -1.70
N PRO A 323 3.27 10.00 -2.89
CA PRO A 323 3.80 9.45 -4.14
C PRO A 323 5.33 9.25 -4.10
N TYR A 324 5.84 8.34 -4.95
CA TYR A 324 7.28 8.08 -5.06
C TYR A 324 8.03 9.32 -5.55
N GLN A 325 9.13 9.67 -4.90
CA GLN A 325 9.89 10.88 -5.18
C GLN A 325 11.10 10.56 -6.06
N MET A 326 10.96 10.60 -7.39
CA MET A 326 12.04 10.12 -8.27
C MET A 326 13.32 10.97 -8.18
N THR A 327 13.28 12.16 -7.56
CA THR A 327 14.49 12.91 -7.21
C THR A 327 15.42 12.14 -6.28
N ASP A 328 14.90 11.19 -5.49
CA ASP A 328 15.68 10.28 -4.63
C ASP A 328 16.79 9.57 -5.44
N LEU A 329 16.55 9.22 -6.71
CA LEU A 329 17.55 8.60 -7.59
C LEU A 329 18.82 9.44 -7.69
N ALA A 330 18.67 10.74 -7.96
CA ALA A 330 19.78 11.67 -8.09
C ALA A 330 20.36 12.05 -6.72
N GLU A 331 19.50 12.27 -5.71
CA GLU A 331 19.89 12.64 -4.34
C GLU A 331 20.79 11.57 -3.69
N HIS A 332 20.47 10.30 -3.92
CA HIS A 332 21.23 9.16 -3.39
C HIS A 332 22.26 8.61 -4.38
N GLN A 333 22.42 9.24 -5.54
CA GLN A 333 23.32 8.79 -6.61
C GLN A 333 23.13 7.29 -6.90
N ALA A 334 21.87 6.85 -6.93
CA ALA A 334 21.54 5.43 -7.05
C ALA A 334 21.80 4.92 -8.46
N ASP A 335 22.28 3.68 -8.54
CA ASP A 335 22.44 2.92 -9.78
C ASP A 335 21.34 1.87 -9.96
N THR A 336 20.48 1.71 -8.95
CA THR A 336 19.36 0.77 -8.95
C THR A 336 18.14 1.41 -8.28
N VAL A 337 16.97 1.28 -8.91
CA VAL A 337 15.66 1.60 -8.34
C VAL A 337 14.82 0.33 -8.29
N ILE A 338 14.24 0.03 -7.13
CA ILE A 338 13.28 -1.06 -6.95
C ILE A 338 11.95 -0.49 -6.45
N VAL A 339 10.84 -0.95 -7.03
CA VAL A 339 9.49 -0.71 -6.51
C VAL A 339 8.91 -2.05 -6.06
N GLU A 340 8.66 -2.17 -4.77
CA GLU A 340 8.00 -3.33 -4.13
C GLU A 340 6.67 -2.88 -3.53
N ARG A 341 5.60 -3.57 -3.90
CA ARG A 341 4.26 -3.34 -3.34
C ARG A 341 3.51 -4.64 -3.15
N ALA A 342 2.76 -4.76 -2.05
CA ALA A 342 1.84 -5.86 -1.88
C ALA A 342 0.70 -5.80 -2.91
N GLU A 343 0.21 -6.98 -3.31
CA GLU A 343 -0.88 -7.18 -4.25
C GLU A 343 -2.10 -6.25 -4.00
N ARG A 344 -2.50 -6.12 -2.73
CA ARG A 344 -3.63 -5.27 -2.30
C ARG A 344 -3.48 -3.79 -2.59
N PHE A 345 -2.28 -3.33 -2.96
CA PHE A 345 -2.01 -1.94 -3.26
C PHE A 345 -1.97 -1.60 -4.75
N LEU A 346 -2.25 -2.56 -5.64
CA LEU A 346 -2.36 -2.28 -7.08
C LEU A 346 -3.35 -1.15 -7.41
N PRO A 347 -4.54 -1.05 -6.77
CA PRO A 347 -5.43 0.09 -6.98
C PRO A 347 -4.79 1.44 -6.57
N GLU A 348 -4.12 1.51 -5.43
CA GLU A 348 -3.46 2.74 -4.94
C GLU A 348 -2.34 3.19 -5.89
N MET A 349 -1.65 2.24 -6.54
CA MET A 349 -0.63 2.55 -7.55
C MET A 349 -1.23 3.26 -8.78
N ALA A 350 -2.47 2.94 -9.16
CA ALA A 350 -3.16 3.63 -10.25
C ALA A 350 -3.55 5.06 -9.87
N GLU A 351 -3.71 5.34 -8.58
CA GLU A 351 -4.14 6.64 -8.06
C GLU A 351 -2.97 7.61 -7.80
N ASN A 352 -1.77 7.07 -7.54
CA ASN A 352 -0.63 7.84 -7.05
C ASN A 352 0.61 7.70 -7.96
N PRO A 353 0.59 8.30 -9.16
CA PRO A 353 1.78 8.39 -10.02
C PRO A 353 2.95 9.07 -9.30
N PRO A 354 4.20 8.79 -9.71
CA PRO A 354 5.40 9.33 -9.08
C PRO A 354 5.49 10.85 -9.27
N GLN A 355 6.19 11.51 -8.34
CA GLN A 355 6.62 12.89 -8.49
C GLN A 355 7.94 12.93 -9.26
N MET A 356 7.83 13.25 -10.55
CA MET A 356 8.94 13.52 -11.46
C MET A 356 8.50 14.43 -12.60
N GLU A 357 9.42 15.21 -13.16
CA GLU A 357 9.12 16.01 -14.35
C GLU A 357 8.60 15.14 -15.49
N ALA A 358 7.53 15.60 -16.14
CA ALA A 358 6.92 14.92 -17.27
C ALA A 358 7.94 14.75 -18.39
N PRO A 359 8.17 13.52 -18.89
CA PRO A 359 9.18 13.29 -19.91
C PRO A 359 8.76 13.96 -21.21
N GLN A 360 9.70 14.64 -21.86
CA GLN A 360 9.48 15.24 -23.16
C GLN A 360 9.25 14.14 -24.21
N LEU A 361 8.19 14.28 -24.99
CA LEU A 361 7.76 13.35 -26.01
C LEU A 361 7.94 13.98 -27.39
N THR A 362 8.54 13.23 -28.32
CA THR A 362 8.55 13.61 -29.73
C THR A 362 7.29 13.08 -30.41
N VAL A 363 6.32 13.95 -30.62
CA VAL A 363 5.08 13.61 -31.34
C VAL A 363 5.22 13.90 -32.84
N GLY A 364 4.63 13.03 -33.66
CA GLY A 364 4.54 13.19 -35.10
C GLY A 364 3.50 14.22 -35.52
N ALA A 365 2.87 14.01 -36.68
CA ALA A 365 1.74 14.84 -37.09
C ALA A 365 0.58 14.67 -36.10
N VAL A 366 0.09 15.78 -35.55
CA VAL A 366 -1.10 15.81 -34.70
C VAL A 366 -2.32 16.03 -35.59
N MET A 367 -3.31 15.17 -35.45
CA MET A 367 -4.61 15.35 -36.07
C MET A 367 -5.42 16.36 -35.26
N GLU A 368 -5.87 17.39 -35.96
CA GLU A 368 -6.87 18.32 -35.45
C GLU A 368 -8.26 17.66 -35.53
N PRO A 369 -9.12 17.82 -34.51
CA PRO A 369 -10.42 17.18 -34.50
C PRO A 369 -11.32 17.69 -35.64
N GLU A 370 -12.10 16.80 -36.27
CA GLU A 370 -12.99 17.16 -37.40
C GLU A 370 -14.21 18.01 -36.96
N MET A 371 -14.49 18.09 -35.66
CA MET A 371 -15.51 18.95 -35.06
C MET A 371 -15.01 19.50 -33.71
N GLU A 372 -15.53 20.66 -33.30
CA GLU A 372 -15.48 21.14 -31.90
C GLU A 372 -16.25 20.17 -30.98
N GLU A 373 -15.76 18.93 -30.83
CA GLU A 373 -16.03 18.18 -29.62
C GLU A 373 -15.23 18.89 -28.53
N ASN A 374 -15.89 19.88 -27.93
CA ASN A 374 -15.51 20.41 -26.62
C ASN A 374 -15.58 19.24 -25.63
N ALA A 375 -14.56 18.38 -25.65
CA ALA A 375 -14.27 17.52 -24.54
C ALA A 375 -14.22 18.45 -23.34
N ARG A 376 -15.09 18.20 -22.35
CA ARG A 376 -15.07 18.93 -21.08
C ARG A 376 -13.84 18.48 -20.29
N ASN A 377 -12.67 18.74 -20.84
CA ASN A 377 -11.40 18.48 -20.18
C ASN A 377 -11.27 19.60 -19.16
N THR A 378 -11.42 19.25 -17.89
CA THR A 378 -11.10 20.19 -16.81
C THR A 378 -9.61 20.04 -16.57
N VAL A 379 -8.81 20.98 -17.10
CA VAL A 379 -7.38 21.06 -16.76
C VAL A 379 -7.21 22.08 -15.65
N THR A 380 -6.43 21.73 -14.65
CA THR A 380 -6.04 22.60 -13.55
C THR A 380 -4.53 22.58 -13.42
N ALA A 381 -3.97 23.69 -12.92
CA ALA A 381 -2.57 23.79 -12.53
C ALA A 381 -2.47 24.24 -11.08
N GLU A 382 -1.61 23.58 -10.31
CA GLU A 382 -1.32 23.91 -8.92
C GLU A 382 0.20 23.93 -8.70
N VAL A 383 0.72 24.97 -8.05
CA VAL A 383 2.13 25.06 -7.67
C VAL A 383 2.37 24.20 -6.41
N GLN A 384 3.29 23.24 -6.49
CA GLN A 384 3.69 22.35 -5.41
C GLN A 384 5.22 22.38 -5.24
N GLY A 385 5.70 23.32 -4.42
CA GLY A 385 7.14 23.53 -4.23
C GLY A 385 7.82 23.99 -5.52
N ASP A 386 8.81 23.24 -5.97
CA ASP A 386 9.58 23.52 -7.20
C ASP A 386 8.94 22.93 -8.46
N LEU A 387 7.77 22.28 -8.32
CA LEU A 387 7.01 21.70 -9.42
C LEU A 387 5.63 22.36 -9.56
N VAL A 388 5.12 22.38 -10.77
CA VAL A 388 3.74 22.72 -11.11
C VAL A 388 3.03 21.45 -11.53
N LYS A 389 2.02 21.08 -10.75
CA LYS A 389 1.14 19.93 -10.97
C LYS A 389 0.06 20.35 -11.96
N VAL A 390 0.09 19.83 -13.19
CA VAL A 390 -0.97 20.02 -14.18
C VAL A 390 -1.77 18.74 -14.28
N SER A 391 -3.04 18.79 -13.94
CA SER A 391 -3.91 17.61 -13.90
C SER A 391 -5.23 17.86 -14.57
N GLY A 392 -5.88 16.78 -15.00
CA GLY A 392 -7.24 16.87 -15.48
C GLY A 392 -7.93 15.52 -15.57
N LEU A 393 -9.21 15.59 -15.96
CA LEU A 393 -10.05 14.43 -16.19
C LEU A 393 -10.57 14.49 -17.62
N MET A 394 -10.50 13.35 -18.32
CA MET A 394 -11.02 13.21 -19.69
C MET A 394 -12.31 12.40 -19.72
N ASP A 395 -13.08 12.60 -20.79
CA ASP A 395 -14.27 11.80 -21.07
C ASP A 395 -13.85 10.39 -21.48
N GLU A 396 -14.43 9.38 -20.83
CA GLU A 396 -14.24 7.95 -21.13
C GLU A 396 -14.49 7.63 -22.61
N ALA A 397 -15.45 8.30 -23.25
CA ALA A 397 -15.78 8.04 -24.66
C ALA A 397 -14.64 8.38 -25.63
N ILE A 398 -13.64 9.15 -25.18
CA ILE A 398 -12.55 9.68 -26.00
C ILE A 398 -11.29 8.83 -25.87
N LEU A 399 -11.07 8.12 -24.77
CA LEU A 399 -9.87 7.28 -24.58
C LEU A 399 -10.13 5.81 -24.92
N ASP A 400 -9.18 5.18 -25.62
CA ASP A 400 -9.10 3.72 -25.63
C ASP A 400 -8.33 3.26 -24.38
N THR A 401 -8.44 1.97 -24.03
CA THR A 401 -7.81 1.42 -22.82
C THR A 401 -6.33 1.78 -22.69
N ASP A 402 -5.58 1.67 -23.79
CA ASP A 402 -4.13 1.89 -23.87
C ASP A 402 -3.76 3.25 -24.47
N SER A 403 -4.71 4.18 -24.60
CA SER A 403 -4.41 5.52 -25.09
C SER A 403 -3.47 6.25 -24.13
N ARG A 404 -2.31 6.66 -24.65
CA ARG A 404 -1.36 7.54 -23.97
C ARG A 404 -1.85 8.97 -24.01
N ILE A 405 -1.46 9.76 -23.00
CA ILE A 405 -1.91 11.13 -22.81
C ILE A 405 -0.69 12.05 -22.83
N ALA A 406 -0.76 13.14 -23.58
CA ALA A 406 0.31 14.11 -23.64
C ALA A 406 -0.21 15.54 -23.50
N ILE A 407 0.65 16.41 -23.00
CA ILE A 407 0.41 17.83 -22.84
C ILE A 407 1.40 18.58 -23.73
N ARG A 408 0.88 19.34 -24.69
CA ARG A 408 1.66 20.28 -25.50
C ARG A 408 1.51 21.68 -24.91
N ARG A 409 2.64 22.33 -24.63
CA ARG A 409 2.68 23.66 -24.01
C ARG A 409 2.96 24.73 -25.06
N ASN A 410 2.13 25.76 -25.11
CA ASN A 410 2.28 26.96 -25.95
C ASN A 410 2.53 26.65 -27.44
N GLY A 411 1.95 25.56 -27.96
CA GLY A 411 2.20 25.07 -29.32
C GLY A 411 3.65 24.62 -29.59
N GLY A 412 4.46 24.45 -28.55
CA GLY A 412 5.86 24.05 -28.59
C GLY A 412 6.05 22.59 -28.16
N ASP A 413 6.83 22.39 -27.11
CA ASP A 413 7.20 21.06 -26.63
C ASP A 413 5.99 20.27 -26.10
N THR A 414 6.04 18.96 -26.35
CA THR A 414 5.04 18.00 -25.88
C THR A 414 5.65 17.12 -24.81
N PHE A 415 4.88 16.84 -23.78
CA PHE A 415 5.30 16.09 -22.61
C PHE A 415 4.27 15.01 -22.33
N GLU A 416 4.73 13.83 -21.96
CA GLU A 416 3.84 12.73 -21.64
C GLU A 416 3.31 12.88 -20.21
N ALA A 417 2.00 12.75 -20.05
CA ALA A 417 1.32 12.82 -18.77
C ALA A 417 1.10 11.42 -18.22
N PHE A 418 1.30 11.26 -16.91
CA PHE A 418 0.92 10.06 -16.19
C PHE A 418 -0.60 9.87 -16.27
N PRO A 419 -1.09 8.71 -16.74
CA PRO A 419 -2.48 8.35 -16.57
C PRO A 419 -2.73 7.92 -15.11
N LEU A 420 -3.88 8.28 -14.55
CA LEU A 420 -4.21 7.90 -13.18
C LEU A 420 -5.71 7.73 -12.94
N THR A 421 -6.03 6.99 -11.89
CA THR A 421 -7.36 6.89 -11.31
C THR A 421 -7.61 8.04 -10.34
N LEU A 422 -8.68 8.80 -10.55
CA LEU A 422 -9.07 9.94 -9.74
C LEU A 422 -10.35 9.65 -8.96
N GLY A 423 -10.29 9.81 -7.63
CA GLY A 423 -11.48 9.85 -6.78
C GLY A 423 -12.35 11.08 -7.08
N GLN A 424 -13.67 10.90 -7.04
CA GLN A 424 -14.68 11.91 -7.28
C GLN A 424 -15.36 12.32 -5.95
N GLU A 425 -15.95 13.52 -5.90
CA GLU A 425 -16.61 14.03 -4.69
C GLU A 425 -17.79 13.16 -4.21
N ASP A 426 -18.39 12.38 -5.10
CA ASP A 426 -19.50 11.46 -4.80
C ASP A 426 -19.03 10.08 -4.29
N GLY A 427 -17.71 9.89 -4.13
CA GLY A 427 -17.09 8.65 -3.68
C GLY A 427 -16.86 7.61 -4.79
N SER A 428 -17.17 7.93 -6.06
CA SER A 428 -16.77 7.11 -7.20
C SER A 428 -15.30 7.39 -7.61
N SER A 429 -14.74 6.57 -8.49
CA SER A 429 -13.43 6.81 -9.11
C SER A 429 -13.56 6.79 -10.64
N SER A 430 -12.62 7.46 -11.30
CA SER A 430 -12.50 7.47 -12.76
C SER A 430 -11.07 7.21 -13.18
N ASP A 431 -10.87 6.23 -14.07
CA ASP A 431 -9.55 5.80 -14.56
C ASP A 431 -9.00 6.67 -15.71
N TYR A 432 -9.70 7.74 -16.05
CA TYR A 432 -9.44 8.62 -17.19
C TYR A 432 -8.79 9.96 -16.78
N GLY A 433 -8.16 9.98 -15.61
CA GLY A 433 -7.37 11.11 -15.13
C GLY A 433 -6.00 11.17 -15.78
N PHE A 434 -5.40 12.37 -15.79
CA PHE A 434 -4.01 12.57 -16.14
C PHE A 434 -3.32 13.59 -15.25
N LEU A 435 -2.00 13.45 -15.17
CA LEU A 435 -1.12 14.31 -14.39
C LEU A 435 0.23 14.50 -15.08
N ALA A 436 0.73 15.73 -15.12
CA ALA A 436 2.09 16.05 -15.49
C ALA A 436 2.70 17.04 -14.48
N TYR A 437 4.00 16.88 -14.20
CA TYR A 437 4.75 17.85 -13.42
C TYR A 437 5.71 18.63 -14.31
N PHE A 438 5.80 19.94 -14.09
CA PHE A 438 6.74 20.83 -14.77
C PHE A 438 7.56 21.61 -13.75
N ALA A 439 8.83 21.88 -14.02
CA ALA A 439 9.62 22.78 -13.16
C ALA A 439 8.98 24.18 -13.08
N THR A 440 8.82 24.72 -11.87
CA THR A 440 8.21 26.04 -11.63
C THR A 440 8.96 27.16 -12.36
N ASP A 441 10.29 27.07 -12.48
CA ASP A 441 11.12 28.04 -13.21
C ASP A 441 10.81 28.10 -14.72
N SER A 442 10.18 27.05 -15.26
CA SER A 442 9.75 26.97 -16.67
C SER A 442 8.30 27.39 -16.88
N TRP A 443 7.55 27.69 -15.82
CA TRP A 443 6.10 27.90 -15.87
C TRP A 443 5.72 29.39 -15.74
N MET A 444 4.94 29.90 -16.69
CA MET A 444 4.44 31.28 -16.67
C MET A 444 2.94 31.29 -16.35
N GLN A 445 2.59 31.41 -15.07
CA GLN A 445 1.20 31.44 -14.60
C GLN A 445 0.34 32.48 -15.36
N ASP A 446 -0.91 32.12 -15.69
CA ASP A 446 -1.87 32.90 -16.47
C ASP A 446 -1.44 33.21 -17.92
N GLN A 447 -0.39 32.54 -18.42
CA GLN A 447 0.14 32.69 -19.78
C GLN A 447 0.37 31.35 -20.48
N GLU A 448 0.03 30.23 -19.85
CA GLU A 448 0.24 28.91 -20.45
C GLU A 448 -0.99 28.52 -21.28
N GLN A 449 -0.77 28.23 -22.56
CA GLN A 449 -1.73 27.52 -23.38
C GLN A 449 -1.40 26.03 -23.34
N ILE A 450 -2.28 25.25 -22.73
CA ILE A 450 -2.16 23.80 -22.61
C ILE A 450 -3.06 23.15 -23.64
N GLU A 451 -2.46 22.30 -24.45
CA GLU A 451 -3.14 21.42 -25.40
C GLU A 451 -3.03 19.98 -24.91
N VAL A 452 -4.17 19.31 -24.76
CA VAL A 452 -4.22 17.90 -24.35
C VAL A 452 -4.33 17.04 -25.61
N LEU A 453 -3.39 16.13 -25.76
CA LEU A 453 -3.28 15.20 -26.87
C LEU A 453 -3.48 13.76 -26.37
N ILE A 454 -4.07 12.92 -27.20
CA ILE A 454 -4.16 11.47 -26.94
C ILE A 454 -3.58 10.67 -28.10
N GLU A 455 -3.04 9.49 -27.81
CA GLU A 455 -2.61 8.54 -28.83
C GLU A 455 -3.71 7.52 -29.14
N LYS A 456 -4.04 7.37 -30.42
CA LYS A 456 -4.92 6.32 -30.95
C LYS A 456 -4.31 5.72 -32.21
N ASP A 457 -4.16 4.40 -32.24
CA ASP A 457 -3.60 3.66 -33.38
C ASP A 457 -2.28 4.27 -33.93
N GLY A 458 -1.41 4.75 -33.03
CA GLY A 458 -0.14 5.39 -33.38
C GLY A 458 -0.25 6.83 -33.91
N THR A 459 -1.42 7.45 -33.81
CA THR A 459 -1.67 8.83 -34.22
C THR A 459 -2.05 9.69 -33.02
N TRP A 460 -1.45 10.88 -32.92
CA TRP A 460 -1.77 11.84 -31.87
C TRP A 460 -2.93 12.74 -32.30
N ILE A 461 -3.93 12.90 -31.45
CA ILE A 461 -5.15 13.67 -31.70
C ILE A 461 -5.26 14.77 -30.64
N LEU A 462 -5.49 16.02 -31.07
CA LEU A 462 -5.83 17.11 -30.15
C LEU A 462 -7.26 16.97 -29.65
N VAL A 463 -7.45 16.91 -28.33
CA VAL A 463 -8.76 16.72 -27.70
C VAL A 463 -9.21 17.89 -26.83
N GLY A 464 -8.32 18.83 -26.52
CA GLY A 464 -8.70 20.01 -25.77
C GLY A 464 -7.61 21.06 -25.71
N THR A 465 -8.01 22.31 -25.51
CA THR A 465 -7.11 23.44 -25.31
C THR A 465 -7.63 24.29 -24.16
N GLN A 466 -6.77 24.62 -23.22
CA GLN A 466 -7.11 25.46 -22.07
C GLN A 466 -5.99 26.45 -21.78
N SER A 467 -6.37 27.69 -21.43
CA SER A 467 -5.44 28.67 -20.89
C SER A 467 -5.41 28.57 -19.36
N LEU A 468 -4.21 28.48 -18.79
CA LEU A 468 -3.94 28.37 -17.35
C LEU A 468 -3.03 29.49 -16.85
#